data_AF-A0A969NLS1-F1
#
_entry.id   AF-A0A969NLS1-F1
#
_cell.length_a   1.000
_cell.length_b   1.000
_cell.length_c   1.000
_cell.angle_alpha   90.00
_cell.angle_beta   90.00
_cell.angle_gamma   90.00
#
_symmetry.space_group_name_H-M   'P 1'
#
loop_
_entity.id
_entity.type
_entity.pdbx_description
1 polymer ?
#
loop_
_entity_poly.entity_id
_entity_poly.type
_entity_poly.pdbx_seq_one_letter_code
_entity_poly.pdbx_strand_id
1 'polypeptide(L)'
;MTLNESDLQTPKIWKALFIGINDVSTPGSDCSNHYSTAELDMAYDYFKWSFQEKAEPYSYNTMKWEFTRKDISDKTIALNADNILTPQLAEQFLSDVKKGDYDLIVTFFKGIDQNCFDAGFLGLAWYYVTELNCNASYYMVRYHEDIEGKITYAKNNDPGVFVHEWLHTVAERFYPNRGIEMPELNDGQVVHAAEKYGYSWPWMFWYRDLISGQVKDGSKYVGIGPDAFLECTVSESALGQCP
;
A
#
# COMPACT_ATOMS: atom_id res chain seq x y z
N MET A 1 29.17 13.24 -19.83
CA MET A 1 28.16 12.51 -20.62
C MET A 1 26.84 13.20 -20.38
N THR A 2 26.14 13.64 -21.42
CA THR A 2 24.86 14.36 -21.27
C THR A 2 23.75 13.37 -21.59
N LEU A 3 22.92 13.04 -20.61
CA LEU A 3 21.75 12.19 -20.80
C LEU A 3 20.71 12.93 -21.67
N ASN A 4 19.97 12.18 -22.48
CA ASN A 4 18.91 12.70 -23.35
C ASN A 4 17.67 11.78 -23.30
N GLU A 5 16.61 12.13 -24.05
CA GLU A 5 15.35 11.38 -24.03
C GLU A 5 15.50 9.90 -24.45
N SER A 6 16.49 9.55 -25.27
CA SER A 6 16.76 8.16 -25.64
C SER A 6 17.28 7.30 -24.49
N ASP A 7 17.78 7.92 -23.43
CA ASP A 7 18.32 7.23 -22.26
C ASP A 7 17.22 6.90 -21.23
N LEU A 8 15.98 7.39 -21.45
CA LEU A 8 14.84 7.10 -20.59
C LEU A 8 14.50 5.60 -20.64
N GLN A 9 14.44 5.00 -19.46
CA GLN A 9 14.02 3.62 -19.31
C GLN A 9 12.50 3.52 -19.43
N THR A 10 12.01 2.43 -20.03
CA THR A 10 10.57 2.15 -20.05
C THR A 10 10.14 1.73 -18.65
N PRO A 11 9.14 2.40 -18.03
CA PRO A 11 8.68 2.01 -16.71
C PRO A 11 8.10 0.60 -16.70
N LYS A 12 8.29 -0.11 -15.59
CA LYS A 12 7.54 -1.34 -15.33
C LYS A 12 6.10 -1.02 -14.96
N ILE A 13 5.18 -1.85 -15.42
CA ILE A 13 3.77 -1.76 -15.07
C ILE A 13 3.54 -2.49 -13.75
N TRP A 14 2.99 -1.78 -12.78
CA TRP A 14 2.56 -2.30 -11.49
C TRP A 14 1.04 -2.36 -11.45
N LYS A 15 0.48 -3.49 -11.04
CA LYS A 15 -0.97 -3.73 -11.05
C LYS A 15 -1.50 -3.77 -9.63
N ALA A 16 -2.54 -2.97 -9.38
CA ALA A 16 -3.24 -2.93 -8.12
C ALA A 16 -4.69 -3.38 -8.25
N LEU A 17 -5.15 -4.21 -7.31
CA LEU A 17 -6.56 -4.51 -7.10
C LEU A 17 -7.07 -3.82 -5.83
N PHE A 18 -8.01 -2.89 -6.00
CA PHE A 18 -8.75 -2.29 -4.90
C PHE A 18 -10.04 -3.06 -4.64
N ILE A 19 -10.22 -3.52 -3.41
CA ILE A 19 -11.43 -4.22 -2.97
C ILE A 19 -12.20 -3.33 -2.00
N GLY A 20 -13.26 -2.67 -2.48
CA GLY A 20 -14.16 -1.90 -1.64
C GLY A 20 -15.18 -2.81 -0.96
N ILE A 21 -15.40 -2.67 0.34
CA ILE A 21 -16.38 -3.47 1.08
C ILE A 21 -17.43 -2.52 1.62
N ASN A 22 -18.67 -2.72 1.19
CA ASN A 22 -19.79 -1.89 1.63
C ASN A 22 -20.09 -2.15 3.09
N ASP A 23 -20.23 -3.42 3.50
CA ASP A 23 -20.73 -3.78 4.83
C ASP A 23 -19.73 -4.66 5.59
N VAL A 24 -19.36 -4.22 6.80
CA VAL A 24 -18.55 -5.01 7.73
C VAL A 24 -19.22 -5.12 9.10
N SER A 25 -18.96 -6.22 9.82
CA SER A 25 -19.46 -6.42 11.19
C SER A 25 -18.40 -6.99 12.13
N THR A 26 -18.55 -6.72 13.43
CA THR A 26 -17.75 -7.35 14.49
C THR A 26 -18.34 -8.73 14.81
N PRO A 27 -17.53 -9.80 14.92
CA PRO A 27 -18.03 -11.09 15.40
C PRO A 27 -18.70 -11.00 16.77
N GLY A 28 -19.94 -11.49 16.86
CA GLY A 28 -20.66 -11.59 18.14
C GLY A 28 -21.15 -10.24 18.70
N SER A 29 -21.20 -9.19 17.88
CA SER A 29 -21.76 -7.89 18.23
C SER A 29 -22.76 -7.43 17.16
N ASP A 30 -23.72 -6.61 17.55
CA ASP A 30 -24.66 -5.94 16.64
C ASP A 30 -24.02 -4.72 15.93
N CYS A 31 -22.71 -4.53 16.10
CA CYS A 31 -21.94 -3.46 15.50
C CYS A 31 -21.60 -3.76 14.03
N SER A 32 -22.18 -2.97 13.12
CA SER A 32 -21.90 -3.01 11.69
C SER A 32 -21.66 -1.61 11.13
N ASN A 33 -20.73 -1.49 10.19
CA ASN A 33 -20.45 -0.26 9.47
C ASN A 33 -20.74 -0.42 7.99
N HIS A 34 -21.23 0.66 7.37
CA HIS A 34 -21.57 0.71 5.97
C HIS A 34 -20.89 1.88 5.26
N TYR A 35 -20.27 1.63 4.12
CA TYR A 35 -20.00 2.65 3.09
C TYR A 35 -20.96 2.48 1.92
N SER A 36 -21.46 3.60 1.43
CA SER A 36 -22.15 3.70 0.15
C SER A 36 -21.17 3.55 -1.02
N THR A 37 -21.70 3.27 -2.22
CA THR A 37 -20.90 3.23 -3.44
C THR A 37 -20.16 4.55 -3.69
N ALA A 38 -20.80 5.69 -3.43
CA ALA A 38 -20.17 7.00 -3.61
C ALA A 38 -18.97 7.21 -2.68
N GLU A 39 -19.04 6.70 -1.45
CA GLU A 39 -17.91 6.74 -0.52
C GLU A 39 -16.77 5.84 -0.99
N LEU A 40 -17.08 4.63 -1.49
CA LEU A 40 -16.08 3.75 -2.09
C LEU A 40 -15.48 4.33 -3.38
N ASP A 41 -16.24 5.11 -4.16
CA ASP A 41 -15.74 5.83 -5.33
C ASP A 41 -14.68 6.87 -4.93
N MET A 42 -14.98 7.66 -3.89
CA MET A 42 -14.03 8.63 -3.34
C MET A 42 -12.77 7.95 -2.81
N ALA A 43 -12.92 6.82 -2.09
CA ALA A 43 -11.80 6.03 -1.60
C ALA A 43 -10.91 5.53 -2.74
N TYR A 44 -11.51 4.97 -3.79
CA TYR A 44 -10.78 4.44 -4.94
C TYR A 44 -10.05 5.53 -5.71
N ASP A 45 -10.67 6.70 -5.88
CA ASP A 45 -10.02 7.85 -6.51
C ASP A 45 -8.83 8.36 -5.68
N TYR A 46 -8.97 8.37 -4.35
CA TYR A 46 -7.86 8.72 -3.46
C TYR A 46 -6.73 7.69 -3.47
N PHE A 47 -7.07 6.39 -3.56
CA PHE A 47 -6.09 5.32 -3.73
C PHE A 47 -5.26 5.52 -5.01
N LYS A 48 -5.91 5.68 -6.16
CA LYS A 48 -5.21 5.95 -7.44
C LYS A 48 -4.33 7.19 -7.34
N TRP A 49 -4.90 8.30 -6.84
CA TRP A 49 -4.18 9.56 -6.65
C TRP A 49 -2.92 9.38 -5.80
N SER A 50 -2.99 8.57 -4.74
CA SER A 50 -1.85 8.35 -3.84
C SER A 50 -0.65 7.74 -4.56
N PHE A 51 -0.87 6.76 -5.43
CA PHE A 51 0.22 6.15 -6.19
C PHE A 51 0.67 7.01 -7.37
N GLN A 52 -0.26 7.62 -8.10
CA GLN A 52 0.03 8.44 -9.27
C GLN A 52 0.78 9.74 -8.91
N GLU A 53 0.45 10.37 -7.80
CA GLU A 53 1.07 11.64 -7.40
C GLU A 53 2.28 11.46 -6.50
N LYS A 54 2.37 10.32 -5.79
CA LYS A 54 3.44 10.06 -4.83
C LYS A 54 4.36 8.95 -5.30
N ALA A 55 3.87 7.72 -5.48
CA ALA A 55 4.75 6.59 -5.80
C ALA A 55 5.44 6.73 -7.18
N GLU A 56 4.70 6.99 -8.26
CA GLU A 56 5.29 7.08 -9.62
C GLU A 56 6.35 8.20 -9.73
N PRO A 57 6.07 9.45 -9.30
CA PRO A 57 7.07 10.51 -9.40
C PRO A 57 8.26 10.28 -8.47
N TYR A 58 8.04 9.69 -7.29
CA TYR A 58 9.11 9.39 -6.35
C TYR A 58 10.03 8.27 -6.86
N SER A 59 9.52 7.39 -7.73
CA SER A 59 10.34 6.38 -8.39
C SER A 59 11.14 6.92 -9.59
N TYR A 60 11.09 8.23 -9.86
CA TYR A 60 11.56 8.83 -11.13
C TYR A 60 10.80 8.31 -12.36
N ASN A 61 9.53 7.94 -12.19
CA ASN A 61 8.69 7.36 -13.25
C ASN A 61 9.26 6.09 -13.86
N THR A 62 10.03 5.31 -13.10
CA THR A 62 10.42 3.94 -13.48
C THR A 62 9.35 2.89 -13.20
N MET A 63 8.28 3.29 -12.52
CA MET A 63 7.07 2.49 -12.35
C MET A 63 5.86 3.25 -12.88
N LYS A 64 4.85 2.51 -13.33
CA LYS A 64 3.54 3.03 -13.70
C LYS A 64 2.46 2.10 -13.18
N TRP A 65 1.45 2.65 -12.51
CA TRP A 65 0.38 1.87 -11.92
C TRP A 65 -0.83 1.71 -12.84
N GLU A 66 -1.35 0.49 -12.88
CA GLU A 66 -2.64 0.12 -13.43
C GLU A 66 -3.56 -0.33 -12.30
N PHE A 67 -4.78 0.17 -12.28
CA PHE A 67 -5.71 -0.03 -11.18
C PHE A 67 -6.96 -0.75 -11.64
N THR A 68 -7.31 -1.82 -10.92
CA THR A 68 -8.58 -2.52 -11.04
C THR A 68 -9.37 -2.34 -9.74
N ARG A 69 -10.70 -2.35 -9.84
CA ARG A 69 -11.60 -2.29 -8.68
C ARG A 69 -12.59 -3.44 -8.68
N LYS A 70 -12.85 -3.98 -7.50
CA LYS A 70 -13.89 -4.97 -7.20
C LYS A 70 -14.60 -4.57 -5.92
N ASP A 71 -15.91 -4.37 -5.95
CA ASP A 71 -16.66 -4.06 -4.73
C ASP A 71 -17.43 -5.29 -4.24
N ILE A 72 -17.49 -5.45 -2.92
CA ILE A 72 -18.29 -6.46 -2.22
C ILE A 72 -19.49 -5.75 -1.59
N SER A 73 -20.64 -5.84 -2.27
CA SER A 73 -21.88 -5.13 -1.93
C SER A 73 -23.07 -6.03 -1.65
N ASP A 74 -22.93 -7.33 -1.85
CA ASP A 74 -24.00 -8.33 -1.76
C ASP A 74 -24.07 -9.04 -0.40
N LYS A 75 -23.14 -8.74 0.51
CA LYS A 75 -23.04 -9.38 1.83
C LYS A 75 -22.27 -8.52 2.83
N THR A 76 -22.59 -8.72 4.11
CA THR A 76 -21.79 -8.21 5.23
C THR A 76 -20.60 -9.12 5.52
N ILE A 77 -19.41 -8.54 5.63
CA ILE A 77 -18.18 -9.26 5.96
C ILE A 77 -17.92 -9.19 7.46
N ALA A 78 -17.97 -10.34 8.13
CA ALA A 78 -17.54 -10.45 9.52
C ALA A 78 -16.00 -10.35 9.59
N LEU A 79 -15.50 -9.35 10.32
CA LEU A 79 -14.06 -9.20 10.61
C LEU A 79 -13.61 -10.28 11.60
N ASN A 80 -12.34 -10.34 11.99
CA ASN A 80 -11.92 -11.17 13.12
C ASN A 80 -12.22 -10.49 14.48
N ALA A 81 -11.84 -11.12 15.59
CA ALA A 81 -12.05 -10.58 16.94
C ALA A 81 -11.30 -9.26 17.21
N ASP A 82 -10.24 -8.98 16.44
CA ASP A 82 -9.44 -7.74 16.51
C ASP A 82 -9.92 -6.68 15.50
N ASN A 83 -11.05 -6.95 14.83
CA ASN A 83 -11.61 -6.10 13.79
C ASN A 83 -10.69 -5.89 12.58
N ILE A 84 -9.99 -6.96 12.22
CA ILE A 84 -9.04 -7.03 11.12
C ILE A 84 -9.63 -7.94 10.03
N LEU A 85 -9.50 -7.48 8.79
CA LEU A 85 -9.70 -8.30 7.60
C LEU A 85 -8.35 -8.90 7.23
N THR A 86 -8.14 -10.16 7.64
CA THR A 86 -6.88 -10.88 7.44
C THR A 86 -6.74 -11.39 6.01
N PRO A 87 -5.52 -11.77 5.56
CA PRO A 87 -5.31 -12.44 4.26
C PRO A 87 -6.26 -13.62 4.08
N GLN A 88 -6.44 -14.44 5.10
CA GLN A 88 -7.32 -15.62 5.06
C GLN A 88 -8.80 -15.25 4.83
N LEU A 89 -9.26 -14.10 5.34
CA LEU A 89 -10.60 -13.59 5.05
C LEU A 89 -10.66 -12.98 3.65
N ALA A 90 -9.64 -12.22 3.23
CA ALA A 90 -9.57 -11.59 1.92
C ALA A 90 -9.58 -12.61 0.76
N GLU A 91 -8.91 -13.76 0.94
CA GLU A 91 -8.84 -14.85 -0.03
C GLU A 91 -10.21 -15.36 -0.49
N GLN A 92 -11.25 -15.23 0.34
CA GLN A 92 -12.63 -15.59 -0.02
C GLN A 92 -13.18 -14.77 -1.19
N PHE A 93 -12.57 -13.61 -1.48
CA PHE A 93 -12.95 -12.71 -2.57
C PHE A 93 -11.98 -12.76 -3.75
N LEU A 94 -10.96 -13.61 -3.69
CA LEU A 94 -9.85 -13.67 -4.65
C LEU A 94 -9.82 -14.98 -5.46
N SER A 95 -10.91 -15.75 -5.47
CA SER A 95 -10.97 -17.06 -6.15
C SER A 95 -10.63 -17.02 -7.65
N ASP A 96 -10.85 -15.88 -8.30
CA ASP A 96 -10.56 -15.61 -9.71
C ASP A 96 -9.19 -14.98 -9.96
N VAL A 97 -8.49 -14.56 -8.89
CA VAL A 97 -7.18 -13.92 -8.95
C VAL A 97 -6.09 -14.98 -8.89
N LYS A 98 -5.24 -15.01 -9.92
CA LYS A 98 -4.14 -15.96 -10.04
C LYS A 98 -2.84 -15.35 -9.56
N LYS A 99 -1.88 -16.25 -9.35
CA LYS A 99 -0.51 -15.88 -9.01
C LYS A 99 0.06 -14.91 -10.05
N GLY A 100 0.53 -13.75 -9.60
CA GLY A 100 1.13 -12.73 -10.46
C GLY A 100 0.12 -11.85 -11.23
N ASP A 101 -1.18 -11.94 -10.98
CA ASP A 101 -2.15 -11.03 -11.61
C ASP A 101 -1.97 -9.59 -11.12
N TYR A 102 -1.56 -9.41 -9.85
CA TYR A 102 -1.39 -8.11 -9.18
C TYR A 102 -0.09 -8.05 -8.39
N ASP A 103 0.50 -6.85 -8.31
CA ASP A 103 1.59 -6.52 -7.41
C ASP A 103 1.10 -6.15 -6.01
N LEU A 104 -0.12 -5.60 -5.95
CA LEU A 104 -0.76 -5.09 -4.75
C LEU A 104 -2.27 -5.41 -4.74
N ILE A 105 -2.75 -5.89 -3.61
CA ILE A 105 -4.17 -6.03 -3.30
C ILE A 105 -4.45 -5.23 -2.02
N VAL A 106 -5.47 -4.38 -2.05
CA VAL A 106 -5.94 -3.63 -0.89
C VAL A 106 -7.40 -3.92 -0.63
N THR A 107 -7.76 -4.18 0.64
CA THR A 107 -9.16 -4.17 1.08
C THR A 107 -9.45 -2.88 1.82
N PHE A 108 -10.53 -2.20 1.45
CA PHE A 108 -10.93 -0.91 2.01
C PHE A 108 -12.35 -1.00 2.58
N PHE A 109 -12.53 -0.58 3.83
CA PHE A 109 -13.84 -0.60 4.50
C PHE A 109 -13.98 0.50 5.55
N LYS A 110 -15.21 0.75 5.99
CA LYS A 110 -15.49 1.74 7.04
C LYS A 110 -15.19 1.14 8.40
N GLY A 111 -14.28 1.76 9.16
CA GLY A 111 -13.88 1.15 10.44
C GLY A 111 -13.31 2.08 11.49
N ILE A 112 -13.47 3.41 11.37
CA ILE A 112 -13.24 4.32 12.49
C ILE A 112 -14.53 5.09 12.76
N ASP A 113 -15.30 4.61 13.73
CA ASP A 113 -16.42 5.30 14.39
C ASP A 113 -16.13 5.41 15.90
N GLN A 114 -16.67 6.44 16.54
CA GLN A 114 -16.60 6.64 18.00
C GLN A 114 -17.39 5.59 18.78
N ASN A 115 -18.28 4.82 18.14
CA ASN A 115 -19.13 3.80 18.80
C ASN A 115 -18.86 2.37 18.33
N CYS A 116 -18.17 2.20 17.20
CA CYS A 116 -17.94 0.93 16.54
C CYS A 116 -16.52 0.90 15.94
N PHE A 117 -15.72 -0.08 16.35
CA PHE A 117 -14.36 -0.30 15.84
C PHE A 117 -13.34 0.81 16.17
N ASP A 118 -13.28 1.31 17.41
CA ASP A 118 -12.13 2.13 17.82
C ASP A 118 -10.89 1.25 17.92
N ALA A 119 -10.05 1.30 16.91
CA ALA A 119 -8.72 0.74 16.99
C ALA A 119 -7.74 1.74 16.37
N GLY A 120 -6.64 1.97 17.09
CA GLY A 120 -5.73 3.12 16.91
C GLY A 120 -4.86 3.11 15.65
N PHE A 121 -5.34 2.52 14.55
CA PHE A 121 -4.66 2.50 13.25
C PHE A 121 -5.65 2.60 12.08
N LEU A 122 -5.19 3.25 11.00
CA LEU A 122 -5.93 3.41 9.74
C LEU A 122 -5.66 2.29 8.73
N GLY A 123 -4.45 1.74 8.74
CA GLY A 123 -4.02 0.68 7.84
C GLY A 123 -3.23 -0.39 8.58
N LEU A 124 -3.20 -1.57 7.98
CA LEU A 124 -2.38 -2.69 8.44
C LEU A 124 -1.92 -3.50 7.25
N ALA A 125 -0.60 -3.56 7.07
CA ALA A 125 0.06 -4.35 6.05
C ALA A 125 0.62 -5.67 6.58
N TRP A 126 0.61 -6.67 5.70
CA TRP A 126 1.34 -7.91 5.89
C TRP A 126 2.66 -7.84 5.12
N TYR A 127 3.76 -8.14 5.80
CA TYR A 127 5.08 -7.87 5.25
C TYR A 127 5.48 -8.79 4.09
N TYR A 128 4.96 -10.02 4.05
CA TYR A 128 5.34 -10.98 3.03
C TYR A 128 4.31 -11.01 1.91
N VAL A 129 4.80 -10.89 0.68
CA VAL A 129 3.97 -11.03 -0.52
C VAL A 129 3.38 -12.43 -0.68
N THR A 130 3.77 -13.41 0.14
CA THR A 130 3.30 -14.80 0.12
C THR A 130 2.15 -15.07 1.10
N GLU A 131 1.64 -14.04 1.78
CA GLU A 131 0.55 -14.16 2.74
C GLU A 131 -0.79 -14.44 2.04
N LEU A 132 -0.90 -14.00 0.78
CA LEU A 132 -1.95 -14.39 -0.15
C LEU A 132 -1.44 -15.50 -1.08
N ASN A 133 -2.34 -16.42 -1.47
CA ASN A 133 -2.05 -17.52 -2.40
C ASN A 133 -1.68 -17.03 -3.80
N CYS A 134 -2.17 -15.85 -4.18
CA CYS A 134 -1.84 -15.18 -5.45
C CYS A 134 -0.47 -14.48 -5.42
N ASN A 135 0.27 -14.55 -4.31
CA ASN A 135 1.57 -13.94 -4.11
C ASN A 135 1.62 -12.44 -4.49
N ALA A 136 0.82 -11.61 -3.81
CA ALA A 136 0.78 -10.17 -3.99
C ALA A 136 1.05 -9.45 -2.66
N SER A 137 1.47 -8.18 -2.73
CA SER A 137 1.46 -7.32 -1.54
C SER A 137 0.04 -7.20 -1.02
N TYR A 138 -0.15 -7.19 0.29
CA TYR A 138 -1.48 -7.09 0.87
C TYR A 138 -1.51 -6.20 2.11
N TYR A 139 -2.49 -5.29 2.11
CA TYR A 139 -2.84 -4.54 3.30
C TYR A 139 -4.33 -4.21 3.31
N MET A 140 -4.85 -3.97 4.51
CA MET A 140 -6.18 -3.41 4.68
C MET A 140 -6.09 -1.94 5.07
N VAL A 141 -7.08 -1.15 4.64
CA VAL A 141 -7.31 0.20 5.13
C VAL A 141 -8.72 0.28 5.66
N ARG A 142 -8.87 0.69 6.91
CA ARG A 142 -10.15 1.08 7.47
C ARG A 142 -10.16 2.58 7.69
N TYR A 143 -11.09 3.27 7.07
CA TYR A 143 -11.07 4.73 7.02
C TYR A 143 -12.23 5.33 7.81
N HIS A 144 -12.14 6.65 7.98
CA HIS A 144 -13.05 7.44 8.80
C HIS A 144 -14.45 7.58 8.20
N GLU A 145 -15.44 7.90 9.04
CA GLU A 145 -16.80 8.19 8.59
C GLU A 145 -16.88 9.39 7.63
N ASP A 146 -16.21 10.49 7.96
CA ASP A 146 -16.11 11.66 7.08
C ASP A 146 -15.01 11.45 6.03
N ILE A 147 -15.26 10.55 5.08
CA ILE A 147 -14.27 10.20 4.07
C ILE A 147 -13.87 11.39 3.20
N GLU A 148 -14.81 12.26 2.82
CA GLU A 148 -14.54 13.42 1.95
C GLU A 148 -13.63 14.43 2.66
N GLY A 149 -13.98 14.82 3.89
CA GLY A 149 -13.19 15.74 4.69
C GLY A 149 -11.80 15.18 5.00
N LYS A 150 -11.72 13.88 5.29
CA LYS A 150 -10.45 13.21 5.62
C LYS A 150 -9.56 13.03 4.40
N ILE A 151 -10.09 12.68 3.23
CA ILE A 151 -9.32 12.66 1.97
C ILE A 151 -8.79 14.06 1.65
N THR A 152 -9.63 15.09 1.77
CA THR A 152 -9.24 16.48 1.46
C THR A 152 -8.13 16.96 2.38
N TYR A 153 -8.24 16.66 3.68
CA TYR A 153 -7.18 16.90 4.64
C TYR A 153 -5.91 16.11 4.28
N ALA A 154 -6.07 14.83 3.96
CA ALA A 154 -4.97 13.90 3.76
C ALA A 154 -4.10 14.22 2.55
N LYS A 155 -4.70 14.67 1.44
CA LYS A 155 -3.96 15.13 0.26
C LYS A 155 -2.95 16.25 0.57
N ASN A 156 -3.16 17.00 1.66
CA ASN A 156 -2.34 18.12 2.07
C ASN A 156 -1.53 17.87 3.37
N ASN A 157 -1.91 16.89 4.19
CA ASN A 157 -1.41 16.77 5.58
C ASN A 157 -1.14 15.34 6.06
N ASP A 158 -1.56 14.30 5.34
CA ASP A 158 -1.39 12.91 5.77
C ASP A 158 -0.04 12.37 5.28
N PRO A 159 0.59 11.44 6.02
CA PRO A 159 1.79 10.74 5.56
C PRO A 159 1.56 10.00 4.23
N GLY A 160 0.33 9.75 3.79
CA GLY A 160 -0.02 8.96 2.63
C GLY A 160 -0.28 7.51 3.02
N VAL A 161 -1.38 7.25 3.74
CA VAL A 161 -1.77 5.91 4.26
C VAL A 161 -1.55 4.76 3.26
N PHE A 162 -1.98 4.90 2.01
CA PHE A 162 -1.82 3.83 1.02
C PHE A 162 -0.36 3.54 0.67
N VAL A 163 0.45 4.60 0.53
CA VAL A 163 1.89 4.46 0.24
C VAL A 163 2.62 3.93 1.48
N HIS A 164 2.23 4.36 2.68
CA HIS A 164 2.77 3.86 3.95
C HIS A 164 2.58 2.34 4.07
N GLU A 165 1.36 1.85 3.91
CA GLU A 165 1.07 0.41 4.03
C GLU A 165 1.73 -0.40 2.91
N TRP A 166 1.81 0.14 1.70
CA TRP A 166 2.55 -0.50 0.61
C TRP A 166 4.04 -0.66 0.95
N LEU A 167 4.67 0.39 1.48
CA LEU A 167 6.09 0.37 1.86
C LEU A 167 6.38 -0.64 2.96
N HIS A 168 5.44 -0.91 3.87
CA HIS A 168 5.58 -1.99 4.84
C HIS A 168 5.73 -3.38 4.19
N THR A 169 5.24 -3.56 2.96
CA THR A 169 5.52 -4.78 2.20
C THR A 169 6.83 -4.68 1.42
N VAL A 170 6.96 -3.63 0.59
CA VAL A 170 8.04 -3.61 -0.40
C VAL A 170 9.40 -3.22 0.17
N ALA A 171 9.44 -2.27 1.11
CA ALA A 171 10.67 -1.78 1.70
C ALA A 171 11.12 -2.64 2.90
N GLU A 172 10.20 -3.26 3.64
CA GLU A 172 10.58 -4.08 4.80
C GLU A 172 11.04 -5.49 4.40
N ARG A 173 10.47 -6.07 3.32
CA ARG A 173 10.73 -7.47 2.96
C ARG A 173 11.02 -7.70 1.49
N PHE A 174 10.18 -7.21 0.57
CA PHE A 174 10.30 -7.61 -0.84
C PHE A 174 11.68 -7.27 -1.42
N TYR A 175 12.06 -5.98 -1.41
CA TYR A 175 13.34 -5.53 -1.95
C TYR A 175 14.55 -5.94 -1.10
N PRO A 176 14.50 -5.91 0.25
CA PRO A 176 15.56 -6.49 1.07
C PRO A 176 15.88 -7.95 0.77
N ASN A 177 14.86 -8.78 0.53
CA ASN A 177 15.05 -10.19 0.16
C ASN A 177 15.69 -10.36 -1.22
N ARG A 178 15.67 -9.31 -2.05
CA ARG A 178 16.38 -9.22 -3.33
C ARG A 178 17.77 -8.57 -3.22
N GLY A 179 18.22 -8.28 -2.00
CA GLY A 179 19.54 -7.70 -1.75
C GLY A 179 19.61 -6.17 -1.87
N ILE A 180 18.46 -5.48 -2.02
CA ILE A 180 18.44 -4.02 -1.99
C ILE A 180 18.62 -3.54 -0.55
N GLU A 181 19.60 -2.67 -0.35
CA GLU A 181 19.90 -2.13 0.96
C GLU A 181 18.88 -1.07 1.39
N MET A 182 18.34 -1.23 2.59
CA MET A 182 17.38 -0.31 3.19
C MET A 182 17.99 0.46 4.36
N PRO A 183 17.40 1.61 4.74
CA PRO A 183 17.75 2.29 5.99
C PRO A 183 17.68 1.35 7.19
N GLU A 184 18.53 1.60 8.18
CA GLU A 184 18.53 0.89 9.44
C GLU A 184 17.19 1.07 10.17
N LEU A 185 16.62 -0.06 10.57
CA LEU A 185 15.31 -0.16 11.21
C LEU A 185 15.21 0.73 12.47
N ASN A 186 13.99 1.21 12.74
CA ASN A 186 13.58 1.74 14.04
C ASN A 186 12.44 0.86 14.56
N ASP A 187 12.58 0.28 15.76
CA ASP A 187 11.64 -0.71 16.30
C ASP A 187 11.26 -1.84 15.32
N GLY A 188 12.21 -2.23 14.47
CA GLY A 188 12.04 -3.31 13.49
C GLY A 188 11.35 -2.92 12.19
N GLN A 189 11.12 -1.62 11.94
CA GLN A 189 10.45 -1.13 10.74
C GLN A 189 11.24 0.00 10.06
N VAL A 190 11.58 -0.17 8.78
CA VAL A 190 12.11 0.88 7.90
C VAL A 190 11.13 2.04 7.80
N VAL A 191 9.84 1.78 7.55
CA VAL A 191 8.87 2.84 7.25
C VAL A 191 8.74 3.84 8.41
N HIS A 192 8.92 3.38 9.65
CA HIS A 192 8.83 4.19 10.88
C HIS A 192 10.19 4.73 11.37
N ALA A 193 11.26 4.55 10.57
CA ALA A 193 12.58 5.07 10.88
C ALA A 193 12.78 6.55 10.49
N ALA A 194 11.77 7.22 9.95
CA ALA A 194 11.86 8.58 9.42
C ALA A 194 12.57 9.58 10.36
N GLU A 195 12.19 9.62 11.63
CA GLU A 195 12.74 10.58 12.61
C GLU A 195 14.22 10.31 12.94
N LYS A 196 14.64 9.04 12.93
CA LYS A 196 16.06 8.65 13.09
C LYS A 196 16.94 9.26 12.00
N TYR A 197 16.37 9.44 10.81
CA TYR A 197 17.03 10.06 9.66
C TYR A 197 16.75 11.58 9.56
N GLY A 198 16.14 12.18 10.59
CA GLY A 198 15.90 13.62 10.66
C GLY A 198 14.68 14.12 9.89
N TYR A 199 13.82 13.23 9.40
CA TYR A 199 12.56 13.60 8.77
C TYR A 199 11.49 13.87 9.83
N SER A 200 10.60 14.81 9.55
CA SER A 200 9.47 15.14 10.43
C SER A 200 8.15 14.73 9.79
N TRP A 201 7.15 14.52 10.64
CA TRP A 201 5.77 14.29 10.19
C TRP A 201 5.21 15.51 9.42
N PRO A 202 4.38 15.34 8.37
CA PRO A 202 4.00 14.08 7.74
C PRO A 202 5.15 13.54 6.85
N TRP A 203 5.49 12.26 7.01
CA TRP A 203 6.68 11.59 6.45
C TRP A 203 6.72 11.47 4.91
N MET A 204 6.08 12.37 4.17
CA MET A 204 6.07 12.39 2.71
C MET A 204 7.47 12.54 2.10
N PHE A 205 8.31 13.39 2.68
CA PHE A 205 9.70 13.53 2.22
C PHE A 205 10.52 12.26 2.51
N TRP A 206 10.21 11.58 3.61
CA TRP A 206 10.81 10.29 3.93
C TRP A 206 10.41 9.23 2.89
N TYR A 207 9.12 9.15 2.53
CA TYR A 207 8.67 8.19 1.50
C TYR A 207 9.24 8.50 0.13
N ARG A 208 9.33 9.80 -0.23
CA ARG A 208 10.01 10.22 -1.45
C ARG A 208 11.42 9.69 -1.49
N ASP A 209 12.21 9.95 -0.45
CA ASP A 209 13.62 9.59 -0.43
C ASP A 209 13.81 8.07 -0.28
N LEU A 210 12.92 7.37 0.41
CA LEU A 210 12.94 5.91 0.53
C LEU A 210 12.66 5.23 -0.83
N ILE A 211 11.63 5.70 -1.54
CA ILE A 211 11.27 5.19 -2.87
C ILE A 211 12.34 5.55 -3.90
N SER A 212 12.88 6.77 -3.86
CA SER A 212 13.88 7.24 -4.81
C SER A 212 15.29 6.71 -4.56
N GLY A 213 15.53 6.02 -3.43
CA GLY A 213 16.85 5.52 -3.05
C GLY A 213 17.80 6.63 -2.58
N GLN A 214 17.26 7.68 -1.97
CA GLN A 214 17.95 8.89 -1.54
C GLN A 214 17.97 9.09 -0.03
N VAL A 215 17.68 8.07 0.77
CA VAL A 215 17.88 8.16 2.22
C VAL A 215 19.38 8.14 2.51
N LYS A 216 19.89 9.20 3.12
CA LYS A 216 21.31 9.29 3.46
C LYS A 216 21.61 8.43 4.69
N ASP A 217 22.50 7.47 4.54
CA ASP A 217 23.01 6.63 5.63
C ASP A 217 24.55 6.68 5.65
N GLY A 218 25.09 7.46 6.59
CA GLY A 218 26.53 7.76 6.63
C GLY A 218 27.02 8.43 5.35
N SER A 219 27.90 7.74 4.60
CA SER A 219 28.49 8.21 3.35
C SER A 219 27.76 7.73 2.09
N LYS A 220 26.70 6.94 2.22
CA LYS A 220 25.95 6.35 1.11
C LYS A 220 24.49 6.79 1.11
N TYR A 221 23.80 6.47 0.03
CA TYR A 221 22.36 6.57 -0.09
C TYR A 221 21.77 5.17 -0.22
N VAL A 222 20.67 4.92 0.48
CA VAL A 222 19.95 3.64 0.55
C VAL A 222 18.46 3.86 0.32
N GLY A 223 17.71 2.77 0.12
CA GLY A 223 16.30 2.77 -0.25
C GLY A 223 16.05 1.94 -1.50
N ILE A 224 14.84 1.99 -2.04
CA ILE A 224 14.43 1.13 -3.16
C ILE A 224 15.17 1.53 -4.44
N GLY A 225 15.00 2.78 -4.87
CA GLY A 225 15.68 3.32 -6.04
C GLY A 225 15.10 2.88 -7.39
N PRO A 226 15.38 3.64 -8.45
CA PRO A 226 14.82 3.41 -9.78
C PRO A 226 15.21 2.05 -10.38
N ASP A 227 16.45 1.62 -10.16
CA ASP A 227 16.98 0.36 -10.71
C ASP A 227 16.22 -0.85 -10.17
N ALA A 228 15.88 -0.87 -8.88
CA ALA A 228 15.12 -1.96 -8.27
C ALA A 228 13.70 -2.07 -8.85
N PHE A 229 13.04 -0.93 -9.13
CA PHE A 229 11.74 -0.91 -9.79
C PHE A 229 11.80 -1.37 -11.25
N LEU A 230 12.90 -1.06 -11.95
CA LEU A 230 13.17 -1.52 -13.32
C LEU A 230 13.62 -2.97 -13.41
N GLU A 231 14.10 -3.55 -12.32
CA GLU A 231 14.55 -4.93 -12.28
C GLU A 231 13.37 -5.89 -12.13
N CYS A 232 12.50 -5.64 -11.14
CA CYS A 232 11.51 -6.63 -10.72
C CYS A 232 10.31 -6.01 -10.01
N THR A 233 9.11 -6.40 -10.43
CA THR A 233 7.87 -6.17 -9.68
C THR A 233 7.49 -7.39 -8.83
N VAL A 234 6.53 -7.21 -7.92
CA VAL A 234 6.01 -8.31 -7.08
C VAL A 234 5.36 -9.40 -7.94
N SER A 235 4.56 -9.00 -8.93
CA SER A 235 3.92 -9.88 -9.92
C SER A 235 4.94 -10.70 -10.70
N GLU A 236 5.98 -10.07 -11.24
CA GLU A 236 7.05 -10.77 -11.96
C GLU A 236 7.80 -11.74 -11.04
N SER A 237 8.08 -11.34 -9.80
CA SER A 237 8.72 -12.21 -8.81
C SER A 237 7.84 -13.41 -8.48
N ALA A 238 6.53 -13.23 -8.37
CA ALA A 238 5.58 -14.31 -8.14
C ALA A 238 5.59 -15.32 -9.30
N LEU A 239 5.83 -14.86 -10.52
CA LEU A 239 5.93 -15.69 -11.72
C LEU A 239 7.34 -16.26 -11.95
N GLY A 240 8.33 -15.90 -11.14
CA GLY A 240 9.73 -16.31 -11.33
C GLY A 240 10.36 -15.68 -12.57
N GLN A 241 9.92 -14.46 -12.94
CA GLN A 241 10.33 -13.74 -14.15
C GLN A 241 11.36 -12.64 -13.88
N CYS A 242 11.70 -12.42 -12.62
CA CYS A 242 12.74 -11.45 -12.28
C CYS A 242 14.13 -11.99 -12.63
N PRO A 243 15.06 -11.13 -13.08
CA PRO A 243 16.45 -11.50 -13.36
C PRO A 243 17.18 -12.13 -12.17
#